data_AF-A0A920FGN7-F1
#
_entry.id   AF-A0A920FGN7-F1
#
_cell.length_a   1.000
_cell.length_b   1.000
_cell.length_c   1.000
_cell.angle_alpha   90.00
_cell.angle_beta   90.00
_cell.angle_gamma   90.00
#
_symmetry.space_group_name_H-M   'P 1'
#
loop_
_entity.id
_entity.type
_entity.pdbx_description
1 polymer ?
#
loop_
_entity_poly.entity_id
_entity_poly.type
_entity_poly.pdbx_seq_one_letter_code
_entity_poly.pdbx_strand_id
1 'polypeptide(L)'
;MRYSWTLKWNKFKYGLIAGFISPAIGFLIAYLVIGNNLSFLQFSSYFFGEINTNNLVSDIYLEMRQNTLMFCLLVNMLIFYFSFFIFKIDQFSKGIVGLTLLWAAVSMLFIN
;
A
#
# COMPACT_ATOMS: atom_id res chain seq x y z
N MET A 1 26.99 12.19 8.56
CA MET A 1 27.07 13.19 7.47
C MET A 1 25.68 13.34 6.84
N ARG A 2 25.04 14.51 6.95
CA ARG A 2 23.79 14.82 6.21
C ARG A 2 24.20 15.10 4.75
N TYR A 3 23.97 14.17 3.84
CA TYR A 3 24.19 14.41 2.42
C TYR A 3 23.26 15.55 1.96
N SER A 4 23.78 16.62 1.36
CA SER A 4 23.00 17.83 1.02
C SER A 4 21.79 17.54 0.10
N TRP A 5 21.82 16.43 -0.63
CA TRP A 5 20.75 15.95 -1.47
C TRP A 5 19.50 15.53 -0.69
N THR A 6 19.64 14.88 0.47
CA THR A 6 18.47 14.40 1.25
C THR A 6 17.64 15.55 1.82
N LEU A 7 18.25 16.72 2.01
CA LEU A 7 17.56 17.95 2.43
C LEU A 7 16.56 18.47 1.37
N LYS A 8 16.84 18.29 0.07
CA LYS A 8 15.91 18.71 -1.00
C LYS A 8 14.62 17.87 -0.99
N TRP A 9 14.74 16.59 -0.67
CA TRP A 9 13.65 15.62 -0.61
C TRP A 9 12.92 15.62 0.74
N ASN A 10 13.49 16.26 1.77
CA ASN A 10 12.89 16.41 3.10
C ASN A 10 11.75 17.43 3.13
N LYS A 11 10.76 17.27 2.26
CA LYS A 11 9.52 18.04 2.30
C LYS A 11 8.35 17.11 2.51
N PHE A 12 7.45 17.54 3.39
CA PHE A 12 6.20 16.83 3.67
C PHE A 12 5.39 16.50 2.40
N LYS A 13 5.34 17.43 1.44
CA LYS A 13 4.64 17.24 0.16
C LYS A 13 5.13 16.03 -0.63
N TYR A 14 6.44 15.80 -0.67
CA TYR A 14 6.99 14.63 -1.37
C TYR A 14 6.64 13.33 -0.64
N GLY A 15 6.58 13.36 0.69
CA GLY A 15 6.15 12.23 1.50
C GLY A 15 4.70 11.84 1.23
N LEU A 16 3.81 12.83 1.10
CA LEU A 16 2.41 12.58 0.73
C LEU A 16 2.29 11.96 -0.67
N ILE A 17 3.03 12.49 -1.66
CA ILE A 17 3.01 11.96 -3.02
C ILE A 17 3.51 10.51 -3.04
N ALA A 18 4.61 10.22 -2.34
CA ALA A 18 5.16 8.87 -2.24
C ALA A 18 4.19 7.91 -1.55
N GLY A 19 3.56 8.34 -0.45
CA GLY A 19 2.55 7.54 0.25
C GLY A 19 1.27 7.29 -0.56
N PHE A 20 0.98 8.15 -1.54
CA PHE A 20 -0.20 8.02 -2.41
C PHE A 20 0.07 7.10 -3.59
N ILE A 21 1.30 7.09 -4.12
CA ILE A 21 1.71 6.24 -5.24
C ILE A 21 2.05 4.81 -4.78
N SER A 22 2.55 4.66 -3.55
CA SER A 22 2.98 3.37 -3.00
C SER A 22 1.91 2.26 -2.97
N PRO A 23 0.59 2.51 -2.75
CA PRO A 23 -0.40 1.44 -2.79
C PRO A 23 -0.54 0.85 -4.19
N ALA A 24 -0.39 1.66 -5.25
CA ALA A 24 -0.39 1.17 -6.62
C ALA A 24 0.78 0.21 -6.88
N ILE A 25 1.95 0.50 -6.30
CA ILE A 25 3.12 -0.39 -6.37
C ILE A 25 2.85 -1.68 -5.57
N GLY A 26 2.27 -1.57 -4.38
CA GLY A 26 1.90 -2.74 -3.57
C GLY A 26 0.87 -3.63 -4.24
N PHE A 27 -0.10 -3.04 -4.96
CA PHE A 27 -1.08 -3.78 -5.75
C PHE A 27 -0.43 -4.57 -6.89
N LEU A 28 0.54 -3.97 -7.59
CA LEU A 28 1.30 -4.68 -8.63
C LEU A 28 2.14 -5.83 -8.05
N ILE A 29 2.76 -5.63 -6.89
CA ILE A 29 3.50 -6.70 -6.20
C ILE A 29 2.54 -7.82 -5.79
N ALA A 30 1.38 -7.48 -5.24
CA ALA A 30 0.34 -8.45 -4.89
C ALA A 30 -0.15 -9.23 -6.11
N TYR A 31 -0.34 -8.58 -7.25
CA TYR A 31 -0.68 -9.25 -8.51
C TYR A 31 0.39 -10.27 -8.93
N LEU A 32 1.68 -9.93 -8.80
CA LEU A 32 2.76 -10.86 -9.15
C LEU A 32 2.87 -12.05 -8.18
N VAL A 33 2.63 -11.83 -6.89
CA VAL A 33 2.80 -12.87 -5.86
C VAL A 33 1.55 -13.75 -5.70
N ILE A 34 0.38 -13.13 -5.60
CA ILE A 34 -0.91 -13.80 -5.34
C ILE A 34 -1.61 -14.14 -6.65
N GLY A 35 -1.50 -13.27 -7.66
CA GLY A 35 -2.23 -13.41 -8.91
C GLY A 35 -1.82 -14.64 -9.72
N ASN A 36 -0.53 -15.00 -9.74
CA ASN A 36 0.19 -16.14 -10.36
C ASN A 36 -0.34 -16.71 -11.71
N ASN A 37 -1.64 -17.01 -11.84
CA ASN A 37 -2.32 -17.48 -13.06
C ASN A 37 -3.52 -16.62 -13.51
N LEU A 38 -3.87 -15.56 -12.77
CA LEU A 38 -4.97 -14.66 -13.10
C LEU A 38 -4.50 -13.56 -14.06
N SER A 39 -5.32 -13.23 -15.06
CA SER A 39 -5.09 -12.02 -15.85
C SER A 39 -5.27 -10.77 -14.98
N PHE A 40 -4.58 -9.68 -15.33
CA PHE A 40 -4.69 -8.40 -14.61
C PHE A 40 -6.14 -7.94 -14.41
N LEU A 41 -6.97 -8.13 -15.45
CA LEU A 41 -8.37 -7.72 -15.44
C LEU A 41 -9.22 -8.61 -14.51
N GLN A 42 -8.92 -9.90 -14.41
CA GLN A 42 -9.55 -10.80 -13.45
C GLN A 42 -9.12 -10.46 -12.02
N PHE A 43 -7.83 -10.23 -11.77
CA PHE A 43 -7.31 -9.86 -10.46
C PHE A 43 -7.94 -8.55 -9.95
N SER A 44 -8.02 -7.53 -10.80
CA SER A 44 -8.68 -6.26 -10.43
C SER A 44 -10.18 -6.45 -10.21
N SER A 45 -10.84 -7.27 -11.01
CA SER A 45 -12.26 -7.59 -10.81
C SER A 45 -12.52 -8.33 -9.49
N TYR A 46 -11.61 -9.20 -9.03
CA TYR A 46 -11.74 -9.85 -7.72
C TYR A 46 -11.46 -8.89 -6.56
N PHE A 47 -10.60 -7.90 -6.76
CA PHE A 47 -10.32 -6.91 -5.74
C PHE A 47 -11.46 -5.89 -5.57
N PHE A 48 -12.02 -5.41 -6.68
CA PHE A 48 -13.08 -4.38 -6.70
C PHE A 48 -14.51 -4.93 -6.83
N GLY A 49 -14.67 -6.23 -7.09
CA GLY A 49 -15.96 -6.85 -7.31
C GLY A 49 -16.81 -6.94 -6.04
N GLU A 50 -18.13 -6.97 -6.23
CA GLU A 50 -19.08 -7.21 -5.15
C GLU A 50 -18.97 -8.65 -4.65
N ILE A 51 -18.77 -8.81 -3.34
CA ILE A 51 -18.70 -10.12 -2.70
C ILE A 51 -20.13 -10.56 -2.43
N ASN A 52 -20.64 -11.49 -3.23
CA ASN A 52 -21.93 -12.13 -2.95
C ASN A 52 -21.74 -13.14 -1.80
N THR A 53 -22.34 -12.83 -0.65
CA THR A 53 -22.04 -13.37 0.70
C THR A 53 -22.46 -14.82 0.96
N ASN A 54 -22.81 -15.61 -0.07
CA ASN A 54 -23.52 -16.87 0.14
C ASN A 54 -22.70 -18.16 -0.06
N ASN A 55 -21.39 -18.13 -0.34
CA ASN A 55 -20.63 -19.34 -0.68
C ASN A 55 -19.18 -19.33 -0.14
N LEU A 56 -18.58 -20.49 0.12
CA LEU A 56 -17.14 -20.71 0.44
C LEU A 56 -16.14 -19.91 -0.45
N VAL A 57 -16.57 -19.57 -1.65
CA VAL A 57 -15.84 -18.76 -2.62
C VAL A 57 -15.67 -17.30 -2.16
N SER A 58 -16.60 -16.75 -1.37
CA SER A 58 -16.51 -15.40 -0.78
C SER A 58 -15.37 -15.26 0.20
N ASP A 59 -15.09 -16.30 0.99
CA ASP A 59 -14.04 -16.27 2.01
C ASP A 59 -12.65 -16.22 1.36
N ILE A 60 -12.46 -16.97 0.27
CA ILE A 60 -11.22 -16.95 -0.52
C ILE A 60 -11.01 -15.56 -1.15
N TYR A 61 -12.08 -14.91 -1.64
CA TYR A 61 -11.98 -13.56 -2.19
C TYR A 61 -11.72 -12.49 -1.11
N LEU A 62 -12.31 -12.64 0.08
CA LEU A 62 -12.02 -11.78 1.22
C LEU A 62 -10.55 -11.90 1.64
N GLU A 63 -10.03 -13.11 1.76
CA GLU A 63 -8.62 -13.36 2.09
C GLU A 63 -7.69 -12.77 1.04
N MET A 64 -8.00 -12.96 -0.25
CA MET A 64 -7.24 -12.37 -1.35
C MET A 64 -7.24 -10.84 -1.30
N ARG A 65 -8.38 -10.21 -1.00
CA ARG A 65 -8.51 -8.75 -0.87
C ARG A 65 -7.72 -8.23 0.33
N GLN A 66 -7.82 -8.89 1.48
CA GLN A 66 -7.06 -8.57 2.68
C GLN A 66 -5.55 -8.67 2.45
N ASN A 67 -5.09 -9.76 1.84
CA ASN A 67 -3.69 -9.96 1.51
C ASN A 67 -3.19 -8.86 0.55
N THR A 68 -3.98 -8.51 -0.46
CA THR A 68 -3.65 -7.42 -1.40
C THR A 68 -3.55 -6.05 -0.69
N LEU A 69 -4.48 -5.74 0.22
CA LEU A 69 -4.43 -4.53 1.05
C LEU A 69 -3.20 -4.52 1.96
N MET A 70 -2.85 -5.67 2.55
CA MET A 70 -1.65 -5.82 3.37
C MET A 70 -0.37 -5.53 2.56
N PHE A 71 -0.26 -6.03 1.33
CA PHE A 71 0.85 -5.69 0.44
C PHE A 71 0.95 -4.18 0.16
N CYS A 72 -0.19 -3.50 -0.04
CA CYS A 72 -0.23 -2.05 -0.25
C CYS A 72 0.32 -1.28 0.97
N LEU A 73 -0.06 -1.69 2.18
CA LEU A 73 0.43 -1.09 3.43
C LEU A 73 1.91 -1.44 3.71
N LEU A 74 2.35 -2.65 3.37
CA LEU A 74 3.73 -3.09 3.53
C LEU A 74 4.71 -2.25 2.71
N VAL A 75 4.38 -1.94 1.45
CA VAL A 75 5.23 -1.06 0.62
C VAL A 75 5.35 0.32 1.26
N ASN A 76 4.25 0.83 1.82
CA ASN A 76 4.24 2.09 2.57
C ASN A 76 5.16 2.05 3.80
N MET A 77 5.10 0.98 4.58
CA MET A 77 6.01 0.77 5.71
C MET A 77 7.47 0.65 5.27
N LEU A 78 7.75 -0.02 4.15
CA LEU A 78 9.10 -0.18 3.62
C LEU A 78 9.71 1.17 3.21
N ILE A 79 8.95 1.99 2.47
CA ILE A 79 9.40 3.34 2.09
C ILE A 79 9.61 4.21 3.33
N PHE A 80 8.73 4.10 4.33
CA PHE A 80 8.92 4.77 5.62
C PHE A 80 10.22 4.33 6.30
N TYR A 81 10.49 3.01 6.36
CA TYR A 81 11.69 2.46 6.97
C TYR A 81 12.96 3.03 6.34
N PHE A 82 13.06 2.98 5.01
CA PHE A 82 14.19 3.56 4.29
C PHE A 82 14.33 5.06 4.55
N SER A 83 13.22 5.79 4.54
CA SER A 83 13.24 7.25 4.68
C SER A 83 13.62 7.72 6.08
N PHE A 84 13.06 7.09 7.10
CA PHE A 84 13.24 7.50 8.50
C PHE A 84 14.55 6.96 9.08
N PHE A 85 14.82 5.66 8.94
CA PHE A 85 16.00 5.04 9.58
C PHE A 85 17.28 5.24 8.78
N ILE A 86 17.23 5.07 7.45
CA ILE A 86 18.43 5.12 6.61
C ILE A 86 18.75 6.56 6.23
N PHE A 87 17.79 7.27 5.62
CA PHE A 87 18.05 8.61 5.09
C PHE A 87 17.80 9.76 6.09
N LYS A 88 17.19 9.48 7.25
CA LYS A 88 16.88 10.45 8.32
C LYS A 88 16.10 11.67 7.81
N ILE A 89 15.08 11.43 7.00
CA ILE A 89 14.25 12.45 6.34
C ILE A 89 12.92 12.59 7.10
N ASP A 90 12.93 13.33 8.20
CA ASP A 90 11.80 13.38 9.16
C ASP A 90 10.50 13.94 8.57
N GLN A 91 10.54 15.03 7.79
CA GLN A 91 9.32 15.66 7.28
C GLN A 91 8.67 14.81 6.19
N PHE A 92 9.48 14.18 5.34
CA PHE A 92 8.99 13.23 4.33
C PHE A 92 8.35 12.02 5.00
N SER A 93 9.01 11.45 6.01
CA SER A 93 8.54 10.28 6.74
C SER A 93 7.21 10.55 7.44
N LYS A 94 7.04 11.73 8.04
CA LYS A 94 5.74 12.15 8.61
C LYS A 94 4.62 12.20 7.57
N GLY A 95 4.93 12.65 6.36
CA GLY A 95 3.99 12.68 5.24
C GLY A 95 3.53 11.27 4.83
N ILE A 96 4.48 10.34 4.72
CA ILE A 96 4.16 8.93 4.42
C ILE A 96 3.29 8.34 5.52
N VAL A 97 3.71 8.43 6.78
CA VAL A 97 2.99 7.82 7.91
C VAL A 97 1.56 8.33 8.01
N GLY A 98 1.36 9.65 7.86
CA GLY A 98 0.03 10.24 7.86
C GLY A 98 -0.88 9.65 6.78
N LEU A 99 -0.33 9.45 5.57
CA LEU A 99 -1.11 8.85 4.48
C LEU A 99 -1.31 7.34 4.65
N THR A 100 -0.33 6.62 5.18
CA THR A 100 -0.44 5.19 5.50
C THR A 100 -1.53 4.95 6.54
N LEU A 101 -1.64 5.80 7.57
CA LEU A 101 -2.72 5.74 8.55
C LEU A 101 -4.09 6.00 7.92
N LEU A 102 -4.16 6.95 6.98
CA LEU A 102 -5.39 7.22 6.23
C LEU A 102 -5.79 5.99 5.39
N TRP A 103 -4.85 5.40 4.64
CA TRP A 103 -5.09 4.18 3.88
C TRP A 103 -5.49 3.00 4.75
N ALA A 104 -4.87 2.83 5.93
CA ALA A 104 -5.22 1.77 6.87
C ALA A 104 -6.64 1.96 7.44
N ALA A 105 -7.03 3.19 7.76
CA ALA A 105 -8.38 3.51 8.20
C ALA A 105 -9.41 3.19 7.08
N VAL A 106 -9.09 3.57 5.84
CA VAL A 106 -9.94 3.25 4.68
C VAL A 106 -10.00 1.73 4.47
N SER A 107 -8.89 1.00 4.56
CA SER A 107 -8.88 -0.44 4.35
C SER A 107 -9.72 -1.20 5.38
N MET A 108 -9.78 -0.72 6.62
CA MET A 108 -10.69 -1.30 7.63
C MET A 108 -12.16 -1.16 7.25
N LEU A 109 -12.56 -0.07 6.58
CA LEU A 109 -13.94 0.08 6.10
C LEU A 109 -14.28 -0.93 4.99
N PHE A 110 -13.29 -1.35 4.21
CA PHE A 110 -13.46 -2.35 3.13
C PHE A 110 -13.28 -3.79 3.63
N ILE A 111 -12.90 -4.02 4.88
CA ILE A 111 -12.67 -5.38 5.42
C ILE A 111 -13.90 -5.90 6.20
N ASN A 112 -14.75 -5.00 6.70
CA ASN A 112 -16.09 -5.33 7.19
C ASN A 112 -17.08 -5.58 6.04
#